data_AF-A0A3Q1MEE4-F1
#
_entry.id   AF-A0A3Q1MEE4-F1
#
_cell.length_a   1.000
_cell.length_b   1.000
_cell.length_c   1.000
_cell.angle_alpha   90.00
_cell.angle_beta   90.00
_cell.angle_gamma   90.00
#
_symmetry.space_group_name_H-M   'P 1'
#
loop_
_entity.id
_entity.type
_entity.pdbx_description
1 polymer ?
#
loop_
_entity_poly.entity_id
_entity_poly.type
_entity_poly.pdbx_seq_one_letter_code
_entity_poly.pdbx_strand_id
1 'polypeptide(L)' 'VPGVTVKDVKPQKCIRTPAAFLKRSGKLKVPEWVDTVKLAKHKELAPYNEKWFYMSSCHSPAPVPPGWHRGWL' A
#
# COMPACT_ATOMS: atom_id res chain seq x y z
N VAL A 1 12.96 9.94 27.93
CA VAL A 1 12.60 10.48 26.61
C VAL A 1 11.09 10.58 26.54
N PRO A 2 10.48 11.72 26.18
CA PRO A 2 9.04 11.78 25.97
C PRO A 2 8.66 10.88 24.79
N GLY A 3 7.47 10.26 24.84
CA GLY A 3 7.01 9.36 23.79
C GLY A 3 6.80 10.10 22.47
N VAL A 4 7.36 9.57 21.38
CA VAL A 4 7.14 10.08 20.02
C VAL A 4 5.84 9.50 19.49
N THR A 5 4.93 10.36 19.02
CA THR A 5 3.65 9.94 18.43
C THR A 5 3.69 10.00 16.91
N VAL A 6 2.70 9.39 16.25
CA VAL A 6 2.58 9.38 14.77
C VAL A 6 2.57 10.79 14.18
N LYS A 7 2.06 11.79 14.92
CA LYS A 7 1.98 13.18 14.48
C LYS A 7 3.35 13.87 14.42
N ASP A 8 4.32 13.38 15.20
CA ASP A 8 5.65 13.98 15.32
C ASP A 8 6.63 13.46 14.24
N VAL A 9 6.19 12.47 13.45
CA VAL A 9 7.01 11.80 12.46
C VAL A 9 6.61 12.28 11.07
N LYS A 10 7.61 12.57 10.23
CA LYS A 10 7.39 12.92 8.82
C LYS A 10 6.50 11.85 8.15
N PRO A 11 5.43 12.21 7.42
CA PRO A 11 4.47 11.26 6.85
C PRO A 11 5.13 10.13 6.05
N GLN A 12 6.18 10.45 5.29
CA GLN A 12 6.96 9.49 4.52
C GLN A 12 7.61 8.40 5.39
N LYS A 13 8.13 8.74 6.58
CA LYS A 13 8.75 7.78 7.50
C LYS A 13 7.70 6.90 8.18
N CYS A 14 6.53 7.48 8.49
CA CYS A 14 5.39 6.73 9.02
C CYS A 14 4.85 5.69 8.05
N ILE A 15 5.04 5.86 6.74
CA ILE A 15 4.58 4.87 5.73
C ILE A 15 5.70 3.89 5.37
N ARG A 16 6.93 4.38 5.14
CA ARG A 16 8.05 3.54 4.67
C ARG A 16 8.52 2.53 5.71
N THR A 17 8.56 2.92 6.99
CA THR A 17 9.07 2.05 8.06
C THR A 17 8.14 0.86 8.30
N PRO A 18 6.81 1.06 8.43
CA PRO A 18 5.88 -0.06 8.53
C PRO A 18 5.79 -0.90 7.27
N ALA A 19 5.86 -0.30 6.07
CA ALA A 19 5.88 -1.07 4.81
C ALA A 19 7.09 -2.02 4.73
N ALA A 20 8.28 -1.55 5.14
CA ALA A 20 9.47 -2.39 5.22
C ALA A 20 9.34 -3.50 6.29
N PHE A 21 8.69 -3.19 7.41
CA PHE A 21 8.40 -4.17 8.46
C PHE A 21 7.42 -5.25 7.97
N LEU A 22 6.34 -4.86 7.29
CA LEU A 22 5.35 -5.78 6.73
C LEU A 22 5.97 -6.72 5.68
N LYS A 23 6.85 -6.21 4.83
CA LYS A 23 7.60 -7.03 3.86
C LYS A 23 8.45 -8.09 4.56
N ARG A 24 9.15 -7.73 5.64
CA ARG A 24 10.01 -8.66 6.40
C ARG A 24 9.21 -9.64 7.24
N SER A 25 8.05 -9.22 7.74
CA SER A 25 7.24 -10.03 8.65
C SER A 25 6.48 -11.14 7.94
N GLY A 26 6.28 -11.08 6.61
CA GLY A 26 5.55 -12.10 5.84
C GLY A 26 4.07 -12.28 6.23
N LYS A 27 3.53 -11.45 7.14
CA LYS A 27 2.16 -11.57 7.66
C LYS A 27 1.09 -11.14 6.64
N LEU A 28 1.49 -10.38 5.62
CA LEU A 28 0.58 -9.88 4.61
C LEU A 28 0.61 -10.83 3.41
N LYS A 29 -0.51 -11.50 3.13
CA LYS A 29 -0.66 -12.32 1.93
C LYS A 29 -0.67 -11.39 0.72
N VAL A 30 0.38 -11.47 -0.09
CA VAL A 30 0.45 -10.75 -1.36
C VAL A 30 -0.41 -11.52 -2.37
N PRO A 31 -1.44 -10.90 -2.95
CA PRO A 31 -2.28 -11.56 -3.95
C PRO A 31 -1.55 -11.71 -5.29
N GLU A 32 -1.92 -12.72 -6.06
CA GLU A 32 -1.32 -13.01 -7.38
C GLU A 32 -1.51 -11.86 -8.39
N TRP A 33 -2.61 -11.11 -8.30
CA TRP A 33 -2.91 -10.01 -9.21
C TRP A 33 -2.08 -8.74 -8.98
N VAL A 34 -1.17 -8.72 -7.99
CA VAL A 34 -0.43 -7.52 -7.58
C VAL A 34 0.41 -6.92 -8.73
N ASP A 35 0.84 -7.75 -9.69
CA ASP A 35 1.64 -7.31 -10.83
C ASP A 35 0.78 -6.93 -12.05
N THR A 36 -0.51 -7.28 -12.03
CA THR A 36 -1.43 -7.11 -13.16
C THR A 36 -2.35 -5.88 -13.00
N VAL A 37 -2.40 -5.28 -11.80
CA VAL A 37 -3.34 -4.18 -11.50
C VAL A 37 -2.81 -2.78 -11.80
N LYS A 38 -3.73 -1.92 -12.23
CA LYS A 38 -3.55 -0.47 -12.26
C LYS A 38 -4.01 0.14 -10.93
N LEU A 39 -3.23 1.07 -10.38
CA LEU A 39 -3.50 1.68 -9.07
C LEU A 39 -4.74 2.59 -9.06
N ALA A 40 -5.09 3.20 -10.21
CA ALA A 40 -6.28 4.02 -10.37
C ALA A 40 -6.71 4.09 -11.84
N LYS A 41 -7.97 4.44 -12.10
CA LYS A 41 -8.52 4.58 -13.47
C LYS A 41 -7.75 5.57 -14.34
N HIS A 42 -7.15 6.59 -13.75
CA HIS A 42 -6.35 7.62 -14.44
C HIS A 42 -4.86 7.26 -14.57
N LYS A 43 -4.45 6.07 -14.11
CA LYS A 43 -3.06 5.59 -14.21
C LYS A 43 -2.97 4.64 -15.39
N GLU A 44 -2.38 5.12 -16.48
CA GLU A 44 -2.22 4.31 -17.69
C GLU A 44 -1.18 3.19 -17.52
N LEU A 45 -0.17 3.41 -16.66
CA LEU A 45 0.94 2.48 -16.44
C LEU A 45 0.82 1.75 -15.10
N ALA A 46 1.37 0.53 -15.05
CA ALA A 46 1.52 -0.23 -13.81
C ALA A 46 2.45 0.50 -12.82
N PRO A 47 2.32 0.25 -11.50
CA PRO A 47 3.21 0.84 -10.51
C PRO A 47 4.67 0.45 -10.76
N TYR A 48 5.55 1.42 -10.94
CA TYR A 48 7.00 1.21 -11.17
C TYR A 48 7.75 0.60 -9.96
N ASN A 49 7.14 0.63 -8.77
CA ASN A 49 7.80 0.25 -7.53
C ASN A 49 7.20 -1.07 -7.04
N GLU A 50 7.97 -2.16 -7.03
CA GLU A 50 7.55 -3.46 -6.48
C GLU A 50 7.05 -3.39 -5.02
N LYS A 51 7.47 -2.37 -4.26
CA LYS A 51 7.03 -2.13 -2.87
C LYS A 51 5.69 -1.40 -2.78
N TRP A 52 5.03 -1.13 -3.91
CA TRP A 52 3.79 -0.35 -3.97
C TRP A 52 2.70 -0.98 -3.11
N PHE A 53 2.57 -2.31 -3.11
CA PHE A 53 1.55 -3.02 -2.38
C PHE A 53 1.64 -2.78 -0.86
N TYR A 54 2.84 -2.92 -0.30
CA TYR A 54 3.08 -2.66 1.12
C TYR A 54 2.91 -1.19 1.50
N MET A 55 3.27 -0.26 0.61
CA MET A 55 3.05 1.17 0.84
C MET A 55 1.57 1.54 0.79
N SER A 56 0.81 0.96 -0.15
CA SER A 56 -0.63 1.18 -0.28
C SER A 56 -1.39 0.65 0.92
N SER A 57 -1.06 -0.55 1.43
CA SER A 57 -1.70 -1.09 2.64
C SER A 57 -1.52 -0.23 3.88
N CYS A 58 -0.42 0.55 3.96
CA CYS A 58 -0.19 1.50 5.05
C CYS A 58 -0.88 2.86 4.85
N HIS A 59 -1.30 3.17 3.62
CA HIS A 59 -1.84 4.48 3.26
C HIS A 59 -3.35 4.48 3.00
N SER A 60 -3.92 3.36 2.53
CA SER A 60 -5.31 3.27 2.06
C SER A 60 -5.91 1.86 2.25
N PRO A 61 -7.23 1.73 2.48
CA PRO A 61 -7.90 0.43 2.44
C PRO A 61 -7.78 -0.17 1.02
N ALA A 62 -7.20 -1.38 0.95
CA ALA A 62 -6.93 -2.27 -0.18
C ALA A 62 -7.09 -1.74 -1.64
N PRO A 63 -6.06 -1.90 -2.51
CA PRO A 63 -6.21 -1.65 -3.94
C PRO A 63 -7.30 -2.55 -4.55
N VAL A 64 -8.10 -1.99 -5.44
CA VAL A 64 -9.24 -2.66 -6.08
C VAL A 64 -8.75 -3.80 -6.98
N PRO A 65 -9.25 -5.03 -6.79
CA PRO A 65 -8.96 -6.14 -7.69
C PRO A 65 -9.45 -5.87 -9.13
N PRO A 66 -8.82 -6.48 -10.14
CA PRO A 66 -9.36 -6.47 -11.49
C PRO A 66 -10.76 -7.12 -11.48
N GLY A 67 -11.79 -6.38 -11.87
CA GLY A 67 -13.19 -6.83 -11.89
C GLY A 67 -14.10 -6.26 -10.80
N TRP A 68 -13.55 -5.54 -9.81
CA TRP A 68 -14.31 -4.92 -8.71
C TRP A 68 -14.70 -3.45 -8.99
N HIS A 69 -15.04 -3.13 -10.24
CA HIS A 69 -15.50 -1.78 -10.65
C HIS A 69 -17.02 -1.60 -10.59
N ARG A 70 -17.79 -2.60 -10.13
CA ARG A 70 -19.25 -2.52 -10.00
C ARG A 70 -19.66 -2.85 -8.57
N GLY A 71 -19.96 -1.84 -7.76
CA GLY A 71 -20.73 -2.06 -6.53
C GLY A 71 -20.20 -1.49 -5.23
N TRP A 72 -19.51 -0.35 -5.23
CA TRP A 72 -19.38 0.47 -4.02
C TRP A 72 -19.64 1.93 -4.34
N LEU A 73 -20.94 2.26 -4.35
CA LEU A 73 -21.53 3.54 -3.99
C LEU A 73 -22.62 3.21 -2.95
#